data_AF-A0A4D7DPK0-F1
#
_entry.id   AF-A0A4D7DPK0-F1
#
_cell.length_a   1.000
_cell.length_b   1.000
_cell.length_c   1.000
_cell.angle_alpha   90.00
_cell.angle_beta   90.00
_cell.angle_gamma   90.00
#
_symmetry.space_group_name_H-M   'P 1'
#
loop_
_entity.id
_entity.type
_entity.pdbx_description
1 polymer ?
#
loop_
_entity_poly.entity_id
_entity_poly.type
_entity_poly.pdbx_seq_one_letter_code
_entity_poly.pdbx_strand_id
1 'polypeptide(L)'
;MSPSRRREAIEQIRRALPVSERRTCRVLGQHRSTQRHPPKDDADERRLTADIIALAKDYGRYGYRRIHVLLGQAGWQVSLSVVERIWRREGLKVPKRQPKRRRLWLGDGSCIRLRVARRLRSPVGVNYDGR
;
A
#
# COMPACT_ATOMS: atom_id res chain seq x y z
N MET A 1 -1.09 -13.15 27.44
CA MET A 1 -0.22 -13.45 26.26
C MET A 1 -0.98 -13.14 24.98
N SER A 2 -0.32 -12.56 23.99
CA SER A 2 -0.93 -12.30 22.67
C SER A 2 -1.19 -13.63 21.93
N PRO A 3 -2.22 -13.69 21.06
CA PRO A 3 -2.50 -14.90 20.26
C PRO A 3 -1.31 -15.37 19.43
N SER A 4 -0.50 -14.45 18.88
CA SER A 4 0.70 -14.78 18.11
C SER A 4 1.76 -15.51 18.95
N ARG A 5 2.05 -15.02 20.16
CA ARG A 5 2.99 -15.68 21.09
C ARG A 5 2.51 -17.06 21.52
N ARG A 6 1.19 -17.24 21.71
CA ARG A 6 0.63 -18.57 22.02
C ARG A 6 0.82 -19.55 20.86
N ARG A 7 0.63 -19.09 19.61
CA ARG A 7 0.89 -19.94 18.42
C ARG A 7 2.36 -20.37 18.34
N GLU A 8 3.29 -19.45 18.54
CA GLU A 8 4.73 -19.74 18.56
C GLU A 8 5.09 -20.76 19.66
N ALA A 9 4.56 -20.58 20.87
CA ALA A 9 4.78 -21.51 21.97
C ALA A 9 4.23 -22.92 21.65
N ILE A 10 3.06 -23.02 21.02
CA ILE A 10 2.48 -24.31 20.59
C ILE A 10 3.38 -24.99 19.56
N GLU A 11 3.88 -24.24 18.57
CA GLU A 11 4.79 -24.78 17.56
C GLU A 11 6.12 -25.23 18.17
N GLN A 12 6.67 -24.46 19.11
CA GLN A 12 7.91 -24.83 19.81
C GLN A 12 7.74 -26.13 20.61
N ILE A 13 6.64 -26.27 21.35
CA ILE A 13 6.34 -27.48 22.13
C ILE A 13 6.14 -28.69 21.22
N ARG A 14 5.46 -28.53 20.08
CA ARG A 14 5.26 -29.60 19.09
C ARG A 14 6.56 -30.06 18.45
N ARG A 15 7.57 -29.19 18.34
CA ARG A 15 8.92 -29.54 17.85
C ARG A 15 9.76 -30.24 18.91
N ALA A 16 9.61 -29.84 20.18
CA ALA A 16 10.43 -30.34 21.28
C ALA A 16 9.90 -31.64 21.91
N LEU A 17 8.58 -31.87 21.85
CA LEU A 17 7.92 -33.00 22.51
C LEU A 17 6.99 -33.75 21.54
N PRO A 18 6.89 -35.08 21.63
CA PRO A 18 5.96 -35.89 20.84
C PRO A 18 4.53 -35.77 21.41
N VAL A 19 3.97 -34.56 21.38
CA VAL A 19 2.62 -34.26 21.87
C VAL A 19 1.71 -33.81 20.73
N SER A 20 0.45 -34.23 20.79
CA SER A 20 -0.54 -33.80 19.80
C SER A 20 -0.86 -32.31 19.93
N GLU A 21 -1.20 -31.67 18.81
CA GLU A 21 -1.69 -30.29 18.76
C GLU A 21 -2.88 -30.08 19.72
N ARG A 22 -3.77 -31.08 19.81
CA ARG A 22 -4.94 -31.05 20.70
C ARG A 22 -4.56 -30.92 22.17
N ARG A 23 -3.54 -31.68 22.62
CA ARG A 23 -3.06 -31.65 24.00
C ARG A 23 -2.42 -30.30 24.31
N THR A 24 -1.58 -29.81 23.41
CA THR A 24 -0.84 -28.55 23.55
C THR A 24 -1.78 -27.34 23.59
N CYS A 25 -2.77 -27.28 22.68
CA CYS A 25 -3.79 -26.23 22.66
C CYS A 25 -4.65 -26.23 23.93
N ARG A 26 -5.01 -27.40 24.47
CA ARG A 26 -5.77 -27.52 25.71
C ARG A 26 -4.98 -27.00 26.92
N VAL A 27 -3.70 -27.36 27.03
CA VAL A 27 -2.83 -26.90 28.14
C VAL A 27 -2.59 -25.40 28.09
N LEU A 28 -2.35 -24.84 26.90
CA LEU A 28 -2.09 -23.41 26.71
C LEU A 28 -3.36 -22.54 26.61
N GLY A 29 -4.55 -23.15 26.70
CA GLY A 29 -5.84 -22.44 26.62
C GLY A 29 -6.11 -21.79 25.26
N GLN A 30 -5.48 -22.27 24.19
CA GLN A 30 -5.67 -21.75 22.83
C GLN A 30 -6.78 -22.54 22.12
N HIS A 31 -7.76 -21.82 21.55
CA HIS A 31 -8.77 -22.48 20.74
C HIS A 31 -8.18 -23.00 19.42
N ARG A 32 -8.52 -24.25 19.06
CA ARG A 32 -7.99 -24.96 17.88
C ARG A 32 -8.26 -24.25 16.55
N SER A 33 -9.39 -23.54 16.40
CA SER A 33 -9.67 -22.80 15.17
C SER A 33 -8.68 -21.66 14.99
N THR A 34 -8.29 -21.02 16.09
CA THR A 34 -7.29 -19.95 16.10
C THR A 34 -5.89 -20.50 15.87
N GLN A 35 -5.55 -21.73 16.26
CA GLN A 35 -4.26 -22.32 15.89
C GLN A 35 -4.20 -22.68 14.40
N ARG A 36 -5.28 -23.25 13.86
CA ARG A 36 -5.34 -23.68 12.46
C ARG A 36 -5.49 -22.55 11.45
N HIS A 37 -5.99 -21.39 11.87
CA HIS A 37 -6.12 -20.26 10.98
C HIS A 37 -4.73 -19.71 10.64
N PRO A 38 -4.26 -19.85 9.39
CA PRO A 38 -2.90 -19.47 9.03
C PRO A 38 -2.69 -17.97 9.31
N PRO A 39 -1.50 -17.57 9.81
CA PRO A 39 -1.13 -16.17 9.78
C PRO A 39 -1.15 -15.68 8.32
N LYS A 40 -1.56 -14.43 8.11
CA LYS A 40 -1.54 -13.83 6.78
C LYS A 40 -0.08 -13.60 6.39
N ASP A 41 0.29 -13.95 5.16
CA ASP A 41 1.68 -13.81 4.70
C ASP A 41 2.09 -12.33 4.63
N ASP A 42 2.98 -11.92 5.54
CA ASP A 42 3.52 -10.57 5.60
C ASP A 42 4.29 -10.18 4.32
N ALA A 43 4.83 -11.18 3.60
CA ALA A 43 5.58 -10.96 2.37
C ALA A 43 4.71 -10.39 1.25
N ASP A 44 3.49 -10.90 1.09
CA ASP A 44 2.56 -10.40 0.06
C ASP A 44 2.04 -9.01 0.42
N GLU A 45 1.80 -8.74 1.70
CA GLU A 45 1.43 -7.39 2.15
C GLU A 45 2.55 -6.38 1.90
N ARG A 46 3.82 -6.78 2.09
CA ARG A 46 4.99 -5.93 1.76
C ARG A 46 5.09 -5.65 0.27
N ARG A 47 4.92 -6.67 -0.58
CA ARG A 47 4.91 -6.52 -2.04
C ARG A 47 3.80 -5.58 -2.50
N LEU A 48 2.59 -5.79 -2.00
CA LEU A 48 1.44 -4.92 -2.27
C LEU A 48 1.70 -3.47 -1.83
N THR A 49 2.34 -3.28 -0.67
CA THR A 49 2.67 -1.94 -0.17
C THR A 49 3.69 -1.25 -1.08
N ALA A 50 4.72 -1.97 -1.53
CA ALA A 50 5.72 -1.44 -2.47
C ALA A 50 5.08 -1.01 -3.80
N ASP A 51 4.18 -1.83 -4.35
CA ASP A 51 3.46 -1.51 -5.60
C ASP A 51 2.53 -0.31 -5.44
N ILE A 52 1.82 -0.21 -4.31
CA ILE A 52 0.99 0.98 -3.99
C ILE A 52 1.84 2.24 -3.95
N ILE A 53 3.02 2.19 -3.32
CA ILE A 53 3.92 3.34 -3.22
C ILE A 53 4.49 3.71 -4.59
N ALA A 54 4.88 2.73 -5.41
CA ALA A 54 5.37 2.95 -6.76
C ALA A 54 4.29 3.64 -7.62
N LEU A 55 3.07 3.09 -7.64
CA LEU A 55 1.95 3.69 -8.37
C LEU A 55 1.57 5.08 -7.83
N ALA A 56 1.65 5.32 -6.53
CA ALA A 56 1.39 6.63 -5.96
C ALA A 56 2.46 7.67 -6.35
N LYS A 57 3.72 7.24 -6.52
CA LYS A 57 4.80 8.12 -7.01
C LYS A 57 4.60 8.49 -8.48
N ASP A 58 4.26 7.51 -9.31
CA ASP A 58 4.04 7.73 -10.74
C ASP A 58 2.76 8.53 -11.00
N TYR A 59 1.69 8.20 -10.28
CA TYR A 59 0.38 8.81 -10.39
C TYR A 59 0.04 9.66 -9.16
N GLY A 60 0.86 10.66 -8.85
CA GLY A 60 0.72 11.49 -7.64
C GLY A 60 -0.61 12.25 -7.47
N ARG A 61 -1.51 12.26 -8.47
CA ARG A 61 -2.87 12.81 -8.34
C ARG A 61 -3.96 11.76 -8.08
N TYR A 62 -3.59 10.49 -8.11
CA TYR A 62 -4.53 9.40 -7.95
C TYR A 62 -4.68 9.08 -6.47
N GLY A 63 -5.92 8.89 -6.03
CA GLY A 63 -6.22 8.37 -4.70
C GLY A 63 -6.31 6.86 -4.69
N TYR A 64 -6.42 6.29 -3.49
CA TYR A 64 -6.48 4.84 -3.27
C TYR A 64 -7.53 4.11 -4.14
N ARG A 65 -8.66 4.74 -4.47
CA ARG A 65 -9.68 4.17 -5.37
C ARG A 65 -9.17 3.94 -6.79
N ARG A 66 -8.40 4.88 -7.34
CA ARG A 66 -7.87 4.76 -8.71
C ARG A 66 -6.67 3.82 -8.76
N ILE A 67 -5.87 3.83 -7.70
CA ILE A 67 -4.75 2.90 -7.51
C ILE A 67 -5.27 1.47 -7.38
N HIS A 68 -6.39 1.23 -6.67
CA HIS A 68 -7.02 -0.09 -6.59
C HIS A 68 -7.38 -0.67 -7.96
N VAL A 69 -7.89 0.16 -8.87
CA VAL A 69 -8.17 -0.29 -10.26
C VAL A 69 -6.88 -0.65 -11.00
N LEU A 70 -5.82 0.15 -10.85
CA LEU A 70 -4.51 -0.14 -11.46
C LEU A 70 -3.88 -1.42 -10.90
N LEU A 71 -4.03 -1.66 -9.60
CA LEU A 71 -3.59 -2.90 -8.97
C LEU A 71 -4.35 -4.10 -9.53
N GLY A 72 -5.66 -3.98 -9.75
CA GLY A 72 -6.45 -5.02 -10.41
C GLY A 72 -5.97 -5.33 -11.83
N GLN A 73 -5.59 -4.30 -12.59
CA GLN A 73 -4.98 -4.48 -13.93
C GLN A 73 -3.59 -5.12 -13.87
N ALA A 74 -2.84 -4.88 -12.80
CA ALA A 74 -1.55 -5.55 -12.53
C ALA A 74 -1.72 -6.98 -11.96
N GLY A 75 -2.95 -7.49 -11.84
CA GLY A 75 -3.23 -8.86 -11.41
C GLY A 75 -3.48 -9.04 -9.90
N TRP A 76 -3.49 -7.96 -9.12
CA TRP A 76 -3.76 -8.03 -7.68
C TRP A 76 -5.25 -8.24 -7.39
N GLN A 77 -5.58 -9.30 -6.65
CA GLN A 77 -6.93 -9.55 -6.12
C GLN A 77 -7.07 -9.03 -4.69
N VAL A 78 -7.10 -7.71 -4.53
CA VAL A 78 -7.18 -7.04 -3.22
C VAL A 78 -8.49 -6.28 -3.05
N SER A 79 -9.01 -6.23 -1.82
CA SER A 79 -10.18 -5.41 -1.53
C SER A 79 -9.80 -3.94 -1.39
N LEU A 80 -10.74 -3.06 -1.72
CA LEU A 80 -10.55 -1.61 -1.63
C LEU A 80 -10.15 -1.17 -0.20
N SER A 81 -10.71 -1.82 0.83
CA SER A 81 -10.43 -1.54 2.23
C SER A 81 -8.97 -1.85 2.62
N VAL A 82 -8.35 -2.88 2.02
CA VAL A 82 -6.94 -3.20 2.25
C VAL A 82 -6.06 -2.11 1.67
N VAL A 83 -6.34 -1.66 0.45
CA VAL A 83 -5.61 -0.56 -0.19
C VAL A 83 -5.77 0.73 0.61
N GLU A 84 -6.98 1.04 1.06
CA GLU A 84 -7.24 2.21 1.90
C GLU A 84 -6.48 2.17 3.24
N ARG A 85 -6.45 1.00 3.90
CA ARG A 85 -5.67 0.81 5.14
C ARG A 85 -4.19 1.07 4.91
N ILE A 86 -3.61 0.47 3.87
CA ILE A 86 -2.19 0.67 3.53
C ILE A 86 -1.95 2.14 3.19
N TRP A 87 -2.82 2.76 2.38
CA TRP A 87 -2.72 4.16 2.00
C TRP A 87 -2.67 5.11 3.21
N ARG A 88 -3.52 4.88 4.22
CA ARG A 88 -3.52 5.66 5.46
C ARG A 88 -2.29 5.38 6.32
N ARG A 89 -1.85 4.11 6.41
CA ARG A 89 -0.66 3.71 7.17
C ARG A 89 0.62 4.35 6.60
N GLU A 90 0.77 4.34 5.28
CA GLU A 90 1.91 4.95 4.58
C GLU A 90 1.82 6.49 4.50
N GLY A 91 0.74 7.09 5.01
CA GLY A 91 0.58 8.55 5.05
C GLY A 91 0.40 9.20 3.69
N LEU A 92 0.02 8.45 2.66
CA LEU A 92 -0.13 8.96 1.30
C LEU A 92 -1.30 9.96 1.25
N LYS A 93 -1.04 11.16 0.71
CA LYS A 93 -2.06 12.20 0.54
C LYS A 93 -2.15 12.60 -0.92
N VAL A 94 -3.37 12.62 -1.44
CA VAL A 94 -3.65 13.18 -2.76
C VAL A 94 -3.54 14.70 -2.68
N PRO A 95 -2.67 15.34 -3.48
CA PRO A 95 -2.59 16.80 -3.55
C PRO A 95 -3.95 17.39 -3.92
N LYS A 96 -4.38 18.43 -3.20
CA LYS A 96 -5.62 19.14 -3.53
C LYS A 96 -5.53 19.72 -4.94
N ARG A 97 -6.62 19.60 -5.70
CA ARG A 97 -6.73 20.24 -7.01
C ARG A 97 -6.52 21.74 -6.83
N GLN A 98 -5.53 22.30 -7.53
CA GLN A 98 -5.34 23.74 -7.53
C GLN A 98 -6.61 24.39 -8.09
N PRO A 99 -7.23 25.34 -7.37
CA PRO A 99 -8.39 26.04 -7.88
C PRO A 99 -8.03 26.76 -9.19
N LYS A 100 -8.98 26.83 -10.12
CA LYS A 100 -8.79 27.62 -11.34
C LYS A 100 -8.48 29.06 -10.90
N ARG A 101 -7.34 29.60 -11.33
CA ARG A 101 -7.00 31.00 -11.08
C ARG A 101 -8.11 31.87 -11.68
N ARG A 102 -8.67 32.79 -10.86
CA ARG A 102 -9.59 33.81 -11.35
C ARG A 102 -8.89 34.60 -12.45
N ARG A 103 -9.65 35.05 -13.47
CA ARG A 103 -9.13 36.02 -14.43
C ARG A 103 -8.70 37.25 -13.64
N LEU A 104 -7.42 37.61 -13.73
CA LEU A 104 -6.97 38.93 -13.35
C LEU A 104 -7.56 39.87 -14.40
N TRP A 105 -8.57 40.64 -14.01
CA TRP A 105 -8.90 41.86 -14.73
C TRP A 105 -7.85 42.87 -14.28
N LEU A 106 -6.89 43.16 -15.15
CA LEU A 106 -6.18 44.43 -15.02
C LEU A 106 -7.25 45.52 -15.24
N GLY A 107 -7.21 46.61 -14.47
CA GLY A 107 -8.21 47.69 -14.54
C GLY A 107 -8.29 48.39 -15.91
N ASP A 108 -7.47 47.96 -16.87
CA ASP A 108 -7.39 48.37 -18.26
C ASP A 108 -8.25 47.51 -19.21
N GLY A 109 -9.01 46.54 -18.70
CA GLY A 109 -9.88 45.67 -19.49
C GLY A 109 -9.16 44.53 -20.23
N SER A 110 -7.84 44.39 -20.05
CA SER A 110 -7.08 43.29 -20.65
C SER A 110 -7.26 41.98 -19.85
N CYS A 111 -7.55 40.89 -20.56
CA CYS A 111 -7.74 39.56 -19.97
C CYS A 111 -6.54 38.64 -20.27
N ILE A 112 -5.49 38.73 -19.47
CA ILE A 112 -4.27 37.91 -19.65
C ILE A 112 -4.42 36.56 -18.94
N ARG A 113 -4.29 35.45 -19.68
CA ARG A 113 -4.01 34.13 -19.10
C ARG A 113 -2.49 33.97 -18.99
N LEU A 114 -1.92 34.21 -17.80
CA LEU A 114 -0.51 33.87 -17.56
C LEU A 114 -0.35 32.35 -17.72
N ARG A 115 0.27 31.94 -18.83
CA ARG A 115 0.71 30.55 -19.06
C ARG A 115 1.81 30.27 -18.03
N VAL A 116 1.71 29.15 -17.32
CA VAL A 116 2.84 28.64 -16.53
C VAL A 116 3.99 28.40 -17.50
N ALA A 117 5.09 29.14 -17.36
CA ALA A 117 6.35 28.79 -18.00
C ALA A 117 6.75 27.41 -17.45
N ARG A 118 6.56 26.36 -18.25
CA ARG A 118 7.06 25.03 -17.90
C ARG A 118 8.58 25.15 -17.81
N ARG A 119 9.16 24.94 -16.62
CA ARG A 119 10.56 24.51 -16.54
C ARG A 119 10.64 23.23 -17.37
N LEU A 120 11.35 23.28 -18.49
CA LEU A 120 11.71 22.09 -19.24
C LEU A 120 12.46 21.18 -18.26
N ARG A 121 11.84 20.07 -17.87
CA ARG A 121 12.58 18.98 -17.25
C ARG A 121 13.33 18.33 -18.40
N SER A 122 14.62 18.64 -18.51
CA SER A 122 15.54 17.94 -19.43
C SER A 122 15.36 16.43 -19.26
N PRO A 123 15.28 15.65 -20.34
CA PRO A 123 15.31 14.20 -20.26
C PRO A 123 16.78 13.83 -19.98
N VAL A 124 17.10 13.51 -18.73
CA VAL A 124 18.41 12.94 -18.40
C VAL A 124 18.46 11.53 -18.97
N GLY A 125 19.39 11.36 -19.92
CA GLY A 125 20.17 10.18 -20.27
C GLY A 125 19.64 8.82 -19.84
N VAL A 126 19.10 8.09 -20.82
CA VAL A 126 19.06 6.64 -20.78
C VAL A 126 20.27 6.15 -21.59
N ASN A 127 21.35 5.79 -20.89
CA ASN A 127 22.38 4.93 -21.46
C ASN A 127 21.86 3.49 -21.38
N TYR A 128 21.67 2.85 -22.53
CA TYR A 128 21.69 1.39 -22.64
C TYR A 128 22.99 1.02 -23.36
N ASP A 129 23.96 0.55 -22.59
CA ASP A 129 25.04 -0.30 -23.10
C ASP A 129 24.46 -1.66 -23.47
N GLY A 130 24.88 -2.23 -24.60
CA GLY A 130 24.81 -3.68 -24.82
C GLY A 130 24.37 -4.18 -26.20
N ARG A 131 25.18 -3.92 -27.25
CA ARG A 131 25.79 -4.90 -28.17
C ARG A 131 26.23 -4.26 -29.48
#